data_AF-A0A1Z9C0V2-F1
#
_entry.id   AF-A0A1Z9C0V2-F1
#
_cell.length_a   1.000
_cell.length_b   1.000
_cell.length_c   1.000
_cell.angle_alpha   90.00
_cell.angle_beta   90.00
_cell.angle_gamma   90.00
#
_symmetry.space_group_name_H-M   'P 1'
#
loop_
_entity.id
_entity.type
_entity.pdbx_description
1 polymer ?
#
loop_
_entity_poly.entity_id
_entity_poly.type
_entity_poly.pdbx_seq_one_letter_code
_entity_poly.pdbx_strand_id
1 'polypeptide(L)'
;MAHSLEVRVPFLGRSHRKDAFELPMNQRLPTDGLEKKALREAASHTSLPRSVVERKKLPAGTATSPTLLSNCLNEYSSQIDEIASRWSFCEPLLRHQPEITLGLGLFESLHLIEYDSPQHHRSIDDILSEVI
;
A
#
# COMPACT_ATOMS: atom_id res chain seq x y z
N MET A 1 -2.95 10.09 -14.93
CA MET A 1 -3.45 11.49 -14.86
C MET A 1 -2.31 12.50 -14.84
N ALA A 2 -1.42 12.53 -13.83
CA ALA A 2 -0.33 13.52 -13.73
C ALA A 2 0.64 13.54 -14.93
N HIS A 3 0.74 12.45 -15.69
CA HIS A 3 1.53 12.35 -16.92
C HIS A 3 0.68 12.23 -18.20
N SER A 4 -0.58 12.70 -18.16
CA SER A 4 -1.53 12.62 -19.28
C SER A 4 -1.78 11.21 -19.84
N LEU A 5 -1.43 10.17 -19.07
CA LEU A 5 -1.74 8.78 -19.38
C LEU A 5 -3.09 8.39 -18.77
N GLU A 6 -3.99 7.89 -19.62
CA GLU A 6 -5.20 7.17 -19.22
C GLU A 6 -4.82 5.73 -18.87
N VAL A 7 -5.03 5.34 -17.61
CA VAL A 7 -4.82 3.98 -17.15
C VAL A 7 -6.17 3.31 -17.00
N ARG A 8 -6.37 2.20 -17.70
CA ARG A 8 -7.58 1.37 -17.57
C ARG A 8 -7.31 0.17 -16.68
N VAL A 9 -8.33 -0.22 -15.91
CA VAL A 9 -8.25 -1.36 -14.99
C VAL A 9 -9.34 -2.37 -15.37
N PRO A 10 -9.07 -3.31 -16.30
CA PRO A 10 -10.07 -4.24 -16.82
C PRO A 10 -10.78 -5.05 -15.72
N PHE A 11 -10.05 -5.45 -14.68
CA PHE A 11 -10.59 -6.22 -13.56
C PHE A 11 -11.63 -5.46 -12.71
N LEU A 12 -11.72 -4.12 -12.83
CA LEU A 12 -12.73 -3.31 -12.14
C LEU A 12 -13.94 -2.99 -13.02
N GLY A 13 -14.00 -3.52 -14.25
CA GLY A 13 -15.17 -3.42 -15.10
C GLY A 13 -16.42 -4.01 -14.44
N ARG A 14 -17.59 -3.37 -14.64
CA ARG A 14 -18.84 -3.74 -13.96
C ARG A 14 -19.25 -5.19 -14.18
N SER A 15 -19.18 -5.69 -15.42
CA SER A 15 -19.52 -7.08 -15.74
C SER A 15 -18.56 -8.05 -15.05
N HIS A 16 -17.26 -7.86 -15.25
CA HIS A 16 -16.24 -8.71 -14.64
C HIS A 16 -16.36 -8.75 -13.12
N ARG A 17 -16.57 -7.60 -12.48
CA ARG A 17 -16.83 -7.54 -11.04
C ARG A 17 -18.03 -8.39 -10.66
N LYS A 18 -19.18 -8.19 -11.31
CA LYS A 18 -20.40 -8.94 -11.01
C LYS A 18 -20.14 -10.45 -11.05
N ASP A 19 -19.56 -10.93 -12.14
CA ASP A 19 -19.29 -12.36 -12.34
C ASP A 19 -18.26 -12.88 -11.32
N ALA A 20 -17.20 -12.11 -11.03
CA ALA A 20 -16.18 -12.48 -10.05
C ALA A 20 -16.72 -12.52 -8.61
N PHE A 21 -17.73 -11.70 -8.27
CA PHE A 21 -18.37 -11.71 -6.96
C PHE A 21 -19.30 -12.90 -6.76
N GLU A 22 -19.86 -13.45 -7.83
CA GLU A 22 -20.71 -14.65 -7.81
C GLU A 22 -19.89 -15.95 -7.66
N LEU A 23 -18.57 -15.89 -7.86
CA LEU A 23 -17.70 -17.06 -7.68
C LEU A 23 -17.66 -17.52 -6.20
N PRO A 24 -17.70 -18.84 -5.96
CA PRO A 24 -17.49 -19.41 -4.64
C PRO A 24 -16.16 -18.95 -4.00
N MET A 25 -16.15 -18.76 -2.69
CA MET A 25 -14.97 -18.23 -2.00
C MET A 25 -13.73 -19.11 -2.21
N ASN A 26 -13.88 -20.43 -2.21
CA ASN A 26 -12.77 -21.36 -2.46
C ASN A 26 -12.15 -21.26 -3.87
N GLN A 27 -12.85 -20.63 -4.83
CA GLN A 27 -12.30 -20.34 -6.16
C GLN A 27 -11.50 -19.03 -6.20
N ARG A 28 -11.71 -18.15 -5.21
CA ARG A 28 -11.05 -16.85 -5.08
C ARG A 28 -9.89 -16.91 -4.09
N LEU A 29 -10.12 -17.53 -2.94
CA LEU A 29 -9.20 -17.72 -1.84
C LEU A 29 -9.44 -19.11 -1.21
N PRO A 30 -8.83 -20.17 -1.76
CA PRO A 30 -8.93 -21.50 -1.16
C PRO A 30 -8.23 -21.56 0.20
N THR A 31 -8.60 -22.53 1.03
CA THR A 31 -7.98 -22.78 2.34
C THR A 31 -6.55 -23.31 2.23
N ASP A 32 -6.23 -23.99 1.12
CA ASP A 32 -4.91 -24.47 0.78
C ASP A 32 -4.63 -24.24 -0.71
N GLY A 33 -3.35 -24.07 -1.07
CA GLY A 33 -2.90 -23.80 -2.43
C GLY A 33 -2.85 -22.31 -2.80
N LEU A 34 -2.90 -22.02 -4.10
CA LEU A 34 -2.71 -20.67 -4.64
C LEU A 34 -4.01 -19.87 -4.64
N GLU A 35 -3.90 -18.58 -4.33
CA GLU A 35 -5.00 -17.62 -4.46
C GLU A 35 -5.45 -17.47 -5.92
N LYS A 36 -6.68 -16.98 -6.13
CA LYS A 36 -7.26 -16.67 -7.45
C LYS A 36 -7.35 -17.90 -8.38
N LYS A 37 -7.73 -19.06 -7.82
CA LYS A 37 -7.83 -20.34 -8.54
C LYS A 37 -8.59 -20.25 -9.87
N ALA A 38 -9.80 -19.67 -9.88
CA ALA A 38 -10.58 -19.52 -11.10
C ALA A 38 -9.89 -18.64 -12.16
N LEU A 39 -9.20 -17.57 -11.75
CA LEU A 39 -8.46 -16.71 -12.67
C LEU A 39 -7.24 -17.45 -13.25
N ARG A 40 -6.53 -18.23 -12.43
CA ARG A 40 -5.38 -19.03 -12.86
C ARG A 40 -5.81 -20.12 -13.83
N GLU A 41 -6.94 -20.77 -13.58
CA GLU A 41 -7.51 -21.75 -14.50
C GLU A 41 -7.89 -21.10 -15.83
N ALA A 42 -8.61 -19.97 -15.80
CA ALA A 42 -8.92 -19.23 -17.02
C ALA A 42 -7.65 -18.80 -17.78
N ALA A 43 -6.60 -18.40 -17.07
CA ALA A 43 -5.31 -18.02 -17.66
C ALA A 43 -4.54 -19.21 -18.25
N SER A 44 -4.75 -20.43 -17.76
CA SER A 44 -4.10 -21.65 -18.28
C SER A 44 -4.56 -21.99 -19.71
N HIS A 45 -5.76 -21.54 -20.09
CA HIS A 45 -6.31 -21.66 -21.44
C HIS A 45 -5.76 -20.60 -22.42
N THR A 46 -4.90 -19.69 -21.96
CA THR A 46 -4.26 -18.68 -22.80
C THR A 46 -2.85 -19.13 -23.23
N SER A 47 -2.15 -18.30 -23.99
CA SER A 47 -0.75 -18.54 -24.37
C SER A 47 0.27 -18.20 -23.27
N LEU A 48 -0.18 -17.94 -22.04
CA LEU A 48 0.71 -17.66 -20.91
C LEU A 48 1.48 -18.93 -20.49
N PRO A 49 2.79 -18.83 -20.21
CA PRO A 49 3.55 -19.99 -19.76
C PRO A 49 3.12 -20.41 -18.36
N ARG A 50 3.21 -21.71 -18.10
CA ARG A 50 2.83 -22.32 -16.81
C ARG A 50 3.53 -21.66 -15.62
N SER A 51 4.81 -21.29 -15.78
CA SER A 51 5.59 -20.58 -14.77
C SER A 51 5.01 -19.23 -14.35
N VAL A 52 4.23 -18.57 -15.21
CA VAL A 52 3.52 -17.32 -14.89
C VAL A 52 2.16 -17.61 -14.26
N VAL A 53 1.40 -18.56 -14.83
CA VAL A 53 0.07 -18.94 -14.34
C VAL A 53 0.11 -19.49 -12.92
N GLU A 54 1.16 -20.23 -12.57
CA GLU A 54 1.35 -20.86 -11.25
C GLU A 54 2.22 -20.02 -10.30
N ARG A 55 2.65 -18.82 -10.71
CA ARG A 55 3.53 -17.97 -9.89
C ARG A 55 2.83 -17.51 -8.61
N LYS A 56 3.46 -17.72 -7.46
CA LYS A 56 3.00 -17.16 -6.17
C LYS A 56 3.02 -15.62 -6.21
N LYS A 57 2.01 -14.99 -5.60
CA LYS A 57 1.99 -13.53 -5.44
C LYS A 57 3.21 -13.11 -4.61
N LEU A 58 4.02 -12.21 -5.16
CA LEU A 58 5.02 -11.52 -4.38
C LEU A 58 4.33 -10.48 -3.48
N PRO A 59 4.79 -10.29 -2.24
CA PRO A 59 4.32 -9.17 -1.43
C PRO A 59 4.58 -7.86 -2.20
N ALA A 60 3.50 -7.13 -2.49
CA ALA A 60 3.60 -5.83 -3.13
C ALA A 60 4.03 -4.80 -2.07
N GLY A 61 4.88 -3.84 -2.45
CA GLY A 61 5.42 -2.82 -1.55
C GLY A 61 6.93 -2.97 -1.38
N THR A 62 7.37 -3.88 -0.51
CA THR A 62 8.80 -4.08 -0.20
C THR A 62 9.59 -4.70 -1.36
N ALA A 63 9.01 -5.56 -2.20
CA ALA A 63 9.78 -6.25 -3.23
C ALA A 63 10.12 -5.39 -4.47
N THR A 64 9.35 -4.33 -4.72
CA THR A 64 9.47 -3.51 -5.95
C THR A 64 10.49 -2.38 -5.83
N SER A 65 10.71 -1.84 -4.62
CA SER A 65 11.72 -0.82 -4.32
C SER A 65 12.21 -0.88 -2.86
N PRO A 66 12.74 -2.02 -2.40
CA PRO A 66 13.09 -2.21 -0.98
C PRO A 66 14.04 -1.14 -0.46
N THR A 67 15.05 -0.78 -1.26
CA THR A 67 16.08 0.18 -0.89
C THR A 67 15.54 1.60 -0.72
N LEU A 68 14.59 2.04 -1.54
CA LEU A 68 14.04 3.40 -1.43
C LEU A 68 13.27 3.59 -0.14
N LEU A 69 12.42 2.63 0.21
CA LEU A 69 11.67 2.70 1.47
C LEU A 69 12.62 2.61 2.67
N SER A 70 13.53 1.63 2.68
CA SER A 70 14.49 1.49 3.78
C SER A 70 15.35 2.74 3.97
N ASN A 71 15.81 3.37 2.89
CA ASN A 71 16.58 4.61 2.97
C ASN A 71 15.75 5.76 3.56
N CYS A 72 14.51 5.92 3.11
CA CYS A 72 13.58 6.93 3.65
C CYS A 72 13.32 6.69 5.15
N LEU A 73 13.01 5.46 5.56
CA LEU A 73 12.77 5.16 6.97
C LEU A 73 14.02 5.40 7.85
N ASN A 74 15.21 5.15 7.32
CA ASN A 74 16.47 5.45 8.02
C ASN A 74 16.74 6.95 8.09
N GLU A 75 16.38 7.72 7.06
CA GLU A 75 16.54 9.18 7.02
C GLU A 75 15.67 9.86 8.09
N TYR A 76 14.44 9.38 8.29
CA TYR A 76 13.48 9.95 9.23
C TYR A 76 13.37 9.17 10.57
N SER A 77 14.38 8.37 10.94
CA SER A 77 14.27 7.48 12.10
C SER A 77 14.03 8.21 13.42
N SER A 78 14.67 9.38 13.61
CA SER A 78 14.46 10.23 14.80
C SER A 78 13.02 10.71 14.89
N GLN A 79 12.49 11.24 13.79
CA GLN A 79 11.14 11.77 13.70
C GLN A 79 10.11 10.65 13.96
N ILE A 80 10.36 9.45 13.43
CA ILE A 80 9.53 8.26 13.66
C ILE A 80 9.47 7.92 15.14
N ASP A 81 10.61 7.92 15.84
CA ASP A 81 10.65 7.62 17.27
C ASP A 81 9.93 8.67 18.12
N GLU A 82 10.03 9.94 17.74
CA GLU A 82 9.33 11.04 18.43
C GLU A 82 7.82 10.97 18.20
N ILE A 83 7.38 10.75 16.96
CA ILE A 83 5.96 10.53 16.63
C ILE A 83 5.41 9.33 17.39
N ALA A 84 6.12 8.19 17.40
CA ALA A 84 5.66 7.00 18.12
C ALA A 84 5.44 7.28 19.62
N SER A 85 6.32 8.07 20.23
CA SER A 85 6.27 8.44 21.66
C SER A 85 5.04 9.29 22.01
N ARG A 86 4.49 10.06 21.05
CA ARG A 86 3.25 10.83 21.26
C ARG A 86 2.02 9.94 21.41
N TRP A 87 2.04 8.73 20.83
CA TRP A 87 0.92 7.79 20.82
C TRP A 87 1.09 6.68 21.86
N SER A 88 1.17 7.04 23.14
CA SER A 88 1.49 6.13 24.26
C SER A 88 0.66 4.84 24.32
N PHE A 89 -0.61 4.87 23.88
CA PHE A 89 -1.47 3.67 23.87
C PHE A 89 -1.00 2.58 22.89
N CYS A 90 -0.38 2.97 21.77
CA CYS A 90 0.06 2.07 20.71
C CYS A 90 1.53 2.24 20.32
N GLU A 91 2.31 3.00 21.11
CA GLU A 91 3.73 3.24 20.89
C GLU A 91 4.52 1.95 20.59
N PRO A 92 4.36 0.83 21.33
CA PRO A 92 5.08 -0.40 21.02
C PRO A 92 4.77 -0.92 19.61
N LEU A 93 3.52 -0.83 19.15
CA LEU A 93 3.13 -1.25 17.80
C LEU A 93 3.76 -0.34 16.75
N LEU A 94 3.72 0.98 16.97
CA LEU A 94 4.26 1.99 16.06
C LEU A 94 5.78 1.86 15.90
N ARG A 95 6.52 1.59 16.98
CA ARG A 95 7.97 1.33 16.90
C ARG A 95 8.31 0.07 16.07
N HIS A 96 7.42 -0.92 16.01
CA HIS A 96 7.59 -2.11 15.17
C HIS A 96 7.13 -1.91 13.72
N GLN A 97 6.49 -0.78 13.40
CA GLN A 97 5.94 -0.46 12.09
C GLN A 97 6.35 0.98 11.68
N PRO A 98 7.64 1.25 11.45
CA PRO A 98 8.16 2.60 11.21
C PRO A 98 7.50 3.29 10.00
N GLU A 99 7.14 2.55 8.97
CA GLU A 99 6.43 3.08 7.80
C GLU A 99 5.01 3.56 8.12
N ILE A 100 4.32 2.88 9.04
CA ILE A 100 2.99 3.29 9.50
C ILE A 100 3.11 4.52 10.37
N THR A 101 4.12 4.57 11.24
CA THR A 101 4.39 5.71 12.13
C THR A 101 4.73 6.98 11.35
N LEU A 102 5.62 6.87 10.35
CA LEU A 102 5.92 7.99 9.45
C LEU A 102 4.66 8.45 8.71
N GLY A 103 3.87 7.50 8.18
CA GLY A 103 2.61 7.80 7.52
C GLY A 103 1.58 8.48 8.42
N LEU A 104 1.53 8.09 9.70
CA LEU A 104 0.65 8.69 10.69
C LEU A 104 1.00 10.15 10.96
N GLY A 105 2.30 10.47 11.12
CA GLY A 105 2.75 11.85 11.29
C GLY A 105 2.44 12.72 10.08
N LEU A 106 2.72 12.22 8.87
CA LEU A 106 2.36 12.92 7.63
C LEU A 106 0.85 13.14 7.51
N PHE A 107 0.06 12.13 7.87
CA PHE A 107 -1.40 12.23 7.82
C PHE A 107 -1.91 13.28 8.80
N GLU A 108 -1.41 13.29 10.03
CA GLU A 108 -1.80 14.27 11.06
C GLU A 108 -1.49 15.69 10.60
N SER A 109 -0.26 15.98 10.14
CA SER A 109 0.12 17.31 9.65
C SER A 109 -0.70 17.75 8.43
N LEU A 110 -0.91 16.86 7.46
CA LEU A 110 -1.57 17.24 6.20
C LEU A 110 -3.10 17.32 6.29
N HIS A 111 -3.71 16.59 7.22
CA HIS A 111 -5.17 16.41 7.22
C HIS A 111 -5.85 16.77 8.54
N LEU A 112 -5.12 16.83 9.66
CA LEU A 112 -5.72 17.13 10.97
C LEU A 112 -5.34 18.52 11.48
N ILE A 113 -4.22 19.08 11.04
CA ILE A 113 -3.84 20.46 11.36
C ILE A 113 -4.54 21.40 10.38
N GLU A 114 -5.38 22.30 10.92
CA GLU A 114 -6.08 23.32 10.15
C GLU A 114 -5.22 24.59 10.01
N TYR A 115 -5.28 25.22 8.84
CA TYR A 115 -4.64 26.50 8.58
C TYR A 115 -5.67 27.49 8.05
N ASP A 116 -5.51 28.76 8.43
CA ASP A 116 -6.31 29.86 7.90
C ASP A 116 -6.05 30.09 6.38
N SER A 117 -4.95 29.56 5.85
CA SER A 117 -4.60 29.67 4.43
C SER A 117 -3.88 28.42 3.90
N PRO A 118 -3.98 28.10 2.59
CA PRO A 118 -3.34 26.94 2.01
C PRO A 118 -1.81 27.01 2.11
N GLN A 119 -1.20 26.01 2.75
CA GLN A 119 0.25 25.88 2.83
C GLN A 119 0.76 25.10 1.60
N HIS A 120 1.43 25.80 0.69
CA HIS A 120 2.02 25.22 -0.52
C HIS A 120 3.54 25.08 -0.38
N HIS A 121 4.13 24.13 -1.13
CA HIS A 121 5.60 23.93 -1.25
C HIS A 121 6.33 23.61 0.06
N ARG A 122 5.70 22.88 0.98
CA ARG A 122 6.35 22.39 2.20
C ARG A 122 7.19 21.14 1.91
N SER A 123 8.39 21.07 2.47
CA SER A 123 9.19 19.85 2.48
C SER A 123 8.62 18.81 3.46
N ILE A 124 9.10 17.57 3.39
CA ILE A 124 8.71 16.54 4.35
C ILE A 124 9.16 16.93 5.77
N ASP A 125 10.34 17.52 5.91
CA ASP A 125 10.84 18.03 7.20
C ASP A 125 9.90 19.09 7.78
N ASP A 126 9.45 20.04 6.96
CA ASP A 126 8.52 21.08 7.40
C ASP A 126 7.19 20.47 7.88
N ILE A 127 6.66 19.49 7.14
CA ILE A 127 5.41 18.79 7.46
C ILE A 127 5.55 18.01 8.78
N LEU A 128 6.63 17.25 8.95
CA LEU A 128 6.83 16.43 10.16
C LEU A 128 7.11 17.28 11.40
N SER A 129 7.74 18.45 11.25
CA SER A 129 8.01 19.36 12.38
C SER A 129 6.76 19.85 13.10
N GLU A 130 5.59 19.78 12.46
CA GLU A 130 4.31 20.24 13.03
C GLU A 130 3.70 19.21 13.99
N VAL A 131 4.18 17.97 13.96
CA VAL A 131 3.66 16.83 14.72
C VAL A 131 4.72 16.22 15.65
N ILE A 132 5.83 16.93 15.85
CA ILE A 132 6.94 16.57 16.75
C ILE A 132 7.09 17.71 17.76
#